data_AF-G3IHU7-F1
#
_entry.id   AF-G3IHU7-F1
#
_cell.length_a   1.000
_cell.length_b   1.000
_cell.length_c   1.000
_cell.angle_alpha   90.00
_cell.angle_beta   90.00
_cell.angle_gamma   90.00
#
_symmetry.space_group_name_H-M   'P 1'
#
loop_
_entity.id
_entity.type
_entity.pdbx_description
1 polymer ?
#
loop_
_entity_poly.entity_id
_entity_poly.type
_entity_poly.pdbx_seq_one_letter_code
_entity_poly.pdbx_strand_id
1 'polypeptide(L)'
;MRTIEKICDFLGKKLEPEELDMVLKYSSFQAMKENKMSNFSLITDDLVTNGLVLMRKGITGDWKNHFTEAQAEAFDKVFQEKMAGFPPGLFPWE
;
A
#
# COMPACT_ATOMS: atom_id res chain seq x y z
N MET A 1 14.43 -2.56 0.56
CA MET A 1 15.21 -3.50 1.39
C MET A 1 14.90 -3.34 2.88
N ARG A 2 15.12 -2.16 3.49
CA ARG A 2 14.93 -1.93 4.93
C ARG A 2 13.63 -2.45 5.56
N THR A 3 12.49 -2.38 4.86
CA THR A 3 11.22 -2.86 5.42
C THR A 3 11.16 -4.39 5.53
N ILE A 4 11.67 -5.12 4.54
CA ILE A 4 11.66 -6.59 4.55
C ILE A 4 12.61 -7.09 5.64
N GLU A 5 13.81 -6.51 5.74
CA GLU A 5 14.77 -6.82 6.81
C GLU A 5 14.15 -6.61 8.20
N LYS A 6 13.49 -5.46 8.43
CA LYS A 6 12.77 -5.21 9.70
C LYS A 6 11.69 -6.24 10.00
N ILE A 7 10.95 -6.71 8.99
CA ILE A 7 9.95 -7.76 9.15
C ILE A 7 10.62 -9.09 9.49
N CYS A 8 11.72 -9.43 8.81
CA CYS A 8 12.52 -10.61 9.10
C CYS A 8 13.04 -10.61 10.54
N ASP A 9 13.63 -9.50 10.99
CA ASP A 9 14.11 -9.31 12.36
C ASP A 9 12.98 -9.51 13.38
N PHE A 10 11.83 -8.88 13.15
CA PHE A 10 10.66 -9.01 14.01
C PHE A 10 10.15 -10.46 14.10
N LEU A 11 10.18 -11.19 12.99
CA LEU A 11 9.77 -12.60 12.92
C LEU A 11 10.87 -13.57 13.36
N GLY A 12 12.06 -13.08 13.72
CA GLY A 12 13.22 -13.91 14.04
C GLY A 12 13.68 -14.79 12.86
N LYS A 13 13.52 -14.30 11.63
CA LYS A 13 13.91 -15.01 10.40
C LYS A 13 15.16 -14.37 9.82
N LYS A 14 16.09 -15.22 9.38
CA LYS A 14 17.25 -14.81 8.59
C LYS A 14 17.06 -15.36 7.18
N LEU A 15 17.23 -14.50 6.19
CA LEU A 15 17.18 -14.85 4.78
C LEU A 15 18.58 -14.72 4.20
N GLU A 16 18.96 -15.65 3.34
CA GLU A 16 20.14 -15.51 2.49
C GLU A 16 19.89 -14.44 1.40
N PRO A 17 20.94 -13.84 0.80
CA PRO A 17 20.78 -12.76 -0.17
C PRO A 17 19.84 -13.10 -1.32
N GLU A 18 19.92 -14.33 -1.85
CA GLU A 18 19.07 -14.80 -2.94
C GLU A 18 17.60 -14.94 -2.52
N GLU A 19 17.35 -15.32 -1.27
CA GLU A 19 16.00 -15.40 -0.72
C GLU A 19 15.39 -14.01 -0.55
N LEU A 20 16.19 -13.03 -0.09
CA LEU A 20 15.76 -11.64 0.01
C LEU A 20 15.40 -11.06 -1.36
N ASP A 21 16.20 -11.35 -2.38
CA ASP A 21 15.93 -10.92 -3.76
C ASP A 21 14.64 -11.55 -4.32
N MET A 22 14.38 -12.82 -4.00
CA MET A 22 13.10 -13.46 -4.34
C MET A 22 11.93 -12.75 -3.66
N VAL A 23 12.02 -12.45 -2.36
CA VAL A 23 10.95 -11.73 -1.65
C VAL A 23 10.72 -10.35 -2.27
N LEU A 24 11.78 -9.61 -2.58
CA LEU A 24 11.68 -8.30 -3.25
C LEU A 24 10.97 -8.39 -4.60
N LYS A 25 11.36 -9.36 -5.44
CA LYS A 25 10.78 -9.57 -6.76
C LYS A 25 9.29 -9.90 -6.67
N TYR A 26 8.93 -10.90 -5.88
CA TYR A 26 7.56 -11.42 -5.81
C TYR A 26 6.62 -10.54 -4.97
N SER A 27 7.16 -9.67 -4.12
CA SER A 27 6.39 -8.65 -3.40
C SER A 27 6.27 -7.33 -4.17
N SER A 28 6.84 -7.23 -5.38
CA SER A 28 6.67 -6.04 -6.21
C SER A 28 5.21 -5.90 -6.65
N PHE A 29 4.73 -4.66 -6.78
CA PHE A 29 3.35 -4.40 -7.19
C PHE A 29 2.99 -5.10 -8.51
N GLN A 30 3.90 -5.10 -9.48
CA GLN A 30 3.69 -5.77 -10.76
C GLN A 30 3.54 -7.29 -10.61
N ALA A 31 4.45 -7.95 -9.89
CA ALA A 31 4.40 -9.39 -9.68
C ALA A 31 3.11 -9.81 -8.95
N MET A 32 2.71 -9.05 -7.93
CA MET A 32 1.46 -9.30 -7.21
C MET A 32 0.23 -9.09 -8.10
N LYS A 33 0.23 -8.05 -8.94
CA LYS A 33 -0.88 -7.73 -9.85
C LYS A 33 -1.11 -8.80 -10.93
N GLU A 34 -0.05 -9.45 -11.38
CA GLU A 34 -0.12 -10.54 -12.37
C GLU A 34 -0.48 -11.89 -11.73
N ASN A 35 -0.25 -12.06 -10.43
CA ASN A 35 -0.56 -13.30 -9.72
C ASN A 35 -2.06 -13.40 -9.38
N LYS A 36 -2.78 -14.33 -10.04
CA LYS A 36 -4.21 -14.60 -9.79
C LYS A 36 -4.55 -14.94 -8.34
N MET A 37 -3.60 -15.52 -7.60
CA MET A 37 -3.78 -15.85 -6.18
C MET A 37 -3.65 -14.64 -5.26
N SER A 38 -3.19 -13.50 -5.78
CA SER A 38 -2.94 -12.28 -5.00
C SER A 38 -3.72 -11.07 -5.51
N ASN A 39 -4.07 -11.04 -6.80
CA ASN A 39 -4.75 -9.90 -7.43
C ASN A 39 -6.28 -9.94 -7.32
N PHE A 40 -6.82 -10.98 -6.66
CA PHE A 40 -8.24 -11.21 -6.40
C PHE A 40 -9.13 -11.41 -7.64
N SER A 41 -8.55 -11.72 -8.80
CA SER A 41 -9.33 -12.04 -10.01
C SER A 41 -10.14 -13.34 -9.90
N LEU A 42 -9.98 -14.09 -8.81
CA LEU A 42 -10.71 -15.33 -8.53
C LEU A 42 -11.99 -15.10 -7.72
N ILE A 43 -12.24 -13.86 -7.26
CA ILE A 43 -13.53 -13.50 -6.64
C ILE A 43 -14.61 -13.55 -7.73
N THR A 44 -15.73 -14.20 -7.40
CA THR A 44 -16.86 -14.39 -8.29
C THR A 44 -17.74 -13.13 -8.39
N ASP A 45 -18.37 -12.94 -9.55
CA ASP A 45 -19.12 -11.73 -9.90
C ASP A 45 -20.38 -11.50 -9.03
N ASP A 46 -20.85 -12.52 -8.31
CA ASP A 46 -21.96 -12.42 -7.34
C ASP A 46 -21.59 -11.58 -6.11
N LEU A 47 -20.30 -11.48 -5.80
CA LEU A 47 -19.79 -10.64 -4.72
C LEU A 47 -19.38 -9.25 -5.22
N VAL A 48 -19.12 -9.08 -6.52
CA VAL A 48 -18.62 -7.81 -7.07
C VAL A 48 -19.16 -7.53 -8.46
N THR A 49 -20.08 -6.57 -8.54
CA THR A 49 -20.54 -6.02 -9.81
C THR A 49 -19.47 -5.11 -10.42
N ASN A 50 -19.12 -5.35 -11.70
CA ASN A 50 -18.22 -4.54 -12.54
C ASN A 50 -16.71 -4.71 -12.34
N GLY A 51 -16.18 -5.90 -12.65
CA GLY A 51 -14.76 -6.07 -13.01
C GLY A 51 -13.80 -5.51 -11.96
N LEU A 52 -13.75 -6.15 -10.80
CA LEU A 52 -12.92 -5.69 -9.68
C LEU A 52 -11.43 -5.66 -10.06
N VAL A 53 -10.84 -4.47 -10.08
CA VAL A 53 -9.39 -4.29 -10.17
C VAL A 53 -8.86 -3.77 -8.83
N LEU A 54 -8.53 -4.68 -7.91
CA LEU A 54 -7.99 -4.29 -6.59
C LEU A 54 -6.57 -3.72 -6.70
N MET A 55 -5.72 -4.31 -7.53
CA MET A 55 -4.36 -3.83 -7.76
C MET A 55 -4.33 -2.74 -8.84
N ARG A 56 -4.83 -1.55 -8.48
CA ARG A 56 -5.06 -0.43 -9.41
C ARG A 56 -3.78 0.22 -9.96
N LYS A 57 -3.11 1.09 -9.18
CA LYS A 57 -1.91 1.84 -9.61
C LYS A 57 -0.63 1.54 -8.80
N GLY A 58 -0.74 1.22 -7.51
CA GLY A 58 0.44 0.85 -6.70
C GLY A 58 1.43 1.99 -6.45
N ILE A 59 0.97 3.25 -6.42
CA ILE A 59 1.80 4.44 -6.22
C ILE A 59 1.27 5.30 -5.08
N THR A 60 2.18 6.00 -4.40
CA THR A 60 1.85 7.05 -3.41
C THR A 60 1.47 8.35 -4.14
N GLY A 61 0.53 9.11 -3.58
CA GLY A 61 0.21 10.45 -4.07
C GLY A 61 -0.83 10.53 -5.19
N ASP A 62 -1.38 9.41 -5.67
CA ASP A 62 -2.40 9.44 -6.75
C ASP A 62 -3.66 10.23 -6.37
N TRP A 63 -3.91 10.47 -5.07
CA TRP A 63 -4.99 11.33 -4.58
C TRP A 63 -4.96 12.73 -5.20
N LYS A 64 -3.77 13.25 -5.52
CA LYS A 64 -3.56 14.56 -6.18
C LYS A 64 -4.19 14.62 -7.58
N ASN A 65 -4.44 13.48 -8.22
CA ASN A 65 -5.12 13.41 -9.52
C ASN A 65 -6.65 13.38 -9.40
N HIS A 66 -7.21 13.32 -8.19
CA HIS A 66 -8.66 13.21 -7.96
C HIS A 66 -9.20 14.36 -7.12
N PHE A 67 -8.40 14.88 -6.19
CA PHE A 67 -8.81 15.98 -5.32
C PHE A 67 -8.71 17.32 -6.06
N THR A 68 -9.71 18.16 -5.88
CA THR A 68 -9.55 19.60 -6.14
C THR A 68 -8.77 20.26 -5.00
N GLU A 69 -8.21 21.45 -5.25
CA GLU A 69 -7.50 22.21 -4.21
C GLU A 69 -8.39 22.46 -2.98
N ALA A 70 -9.64 22.88 -3.19
CA ALA A 70 -10.59 23.10 -2.11
C ALA A 70 -10.90 21.82 -1.29
N GLN A 71 -10.93 20.64 -1.93
CA GLN A 71 -11.12 19.38 -1.23
C GLN A 71 -9.88 18.99 -0.41
N ALA A 72 -8.69 19.25 -0.94
CA ALA A 72 -7.43 18.99 -0.24
C ALA A 72 -7.31 19.87 1.02
N GLU A 73 -7.57 21.17 0.89
CA GLU A 73 -7.57 22.12 2.02
C GLU A 73 -8.60 21.73 3.11
N ALA A 74 -9.80 21.33 2.68
CA ALA A 74 -10.83 20.86 3.61
C ALA A 74 -10.41 19.58 4.34
N PHE A 75 -9.75 18.65 3.63
CA PHE A 75 -9.23 17.43 4.22
C PHE A 75 -8.11 17.73 5.23
N ASP A 76 -7.17 18.61 4.89
CA ASP A 76 -6.05 18.98 5.76
C ASP A 76 -6.52 19.55 7.10
N LYS A 77 -7.55 20.41 7.08
CA LYS A 77 -8.15 20.95 8.30
C LYS A 77 -8.73 19.85 9.19
N VAL A 78 -9.53 18.96 8.62
CA VAL A 78 -10.14 17.83 9.36
C VAL A 78 -9.06 16.90 9.91
N PHE A 79 -8.01 16.67 9.13
CA PHE A 79 -6.89 15.85 9.51
C PHE A 79 -6.14 16.43 10.72
N GLN A 80 -5.80 17.74 10.68
CA GLN A 80 -5.16 18.44 11.79
C GLN A 80 -6.00 18.38 13.07
N GLU A 81 -7.30 18.64 12.97
CA GLU A 81 -8.22 18.59 14.12
C GLU A 81 -8.28 17.17 14.73
N LYS A 82 -8.38 16.13 13.89
CA LYS A 82 -8.49 14.74 14.37
C LYS A 82 -7.18 14.17 14.89
N MET A 83 -6.04 14.66 14.42
CA MET A 83 -4.74 14.11 14.78
C MET A 83 -3.94 14.95 15.79
N ALA A 84 -4.50 16.05 16.29
CA ALA A 84 -3.82 16.95 17.24
C ALA A 84 -3.27 16.28 18.51
N GLY A 85 -3.81 15.12 18.91
CA GLY A 85 -3.35 14.35 20.07
C GLY A 85 -2.25 13.32 19.80
N PHE A 86 -1.80 13.15 18.55
CA PHE A 86 -0.82 12.13 18.18
C PHE A 86 0.59 12.73 17.99
N PRO A 87 1.65 11.94 18.15
CA PRO A 87 3.02 12.41 17.97
C PRO A 87 3.25 13.03 16.58
N PRO A 88 3.92 14.19 16.50
CA PRO A 88 4.39 14.74 15.23
C PRO A 88 5.28 13.72 14.51
N GLY A 89 5.01 13.49 13.22
CA GLY A 89 5.78 12.54 12.41
C GLY A 89 5.43 11.06 12.63
N LEU A 90 4.38 10.73 13.41
CA LEU A 90 3.85 9.36 13.49
C LEU A 90 3.48 8.83 12.09
N PHE A 91 3.04 9.73 11.24
CA PHE A 91 2.64 9.43 9.89
C PHE A 91 3.61 10.06 8.88
N PRO A 92 4.36 9.25 8.12
CA PRO A 92 5.36 9.73 7.19
C PRO A 92 4.79 9.90 5.78
N TRP A 93 3.72 10.67 5.63
CA TRP A 93 3.24 11.07 4.30
C TRP A 93 3.89 12.40 3.88
N GLU A 94 4.13 12.53 2.58
CA GLU A 94 4.36 13.80 1.89
C GLU A 94 3.12 14.22 1.10
#